data_AF-A0AAN8A1H6-F1
#
_entry.id   AF-A0AAN8A1H6-F1
#
_cell.length_a   1.000
_cell.length_b   1.000
_cell.length_c   1.000
_cell.angle_alpha   90.00
_cell.angle_beta   90.00
_cell.angle_gamma   90.00
#
_symmetry.space_group_name_H-M   'P 1'
#
loop_
_entity.id
_entity.type
_entity.pdbx_description
1 polymer ?
#
loop_
_entity_poly.entity_id
_entity_poly.type
_entity_poly.pdbx_seq_one_letter_code
_entity_poly.pdbx_strand_id
1 'polypeptide(L)'
;MEGETENEVKYDFGTSADSSNVENTSYTNGNGNEKENVPATIAASDHVEENCVAKETLTEEAATSEPYEEKGKEFLGVHNINTTTNEGSHGIDVDMNVVNEQAKFRKGSVVFEINSHDEDGPPRLPLEALERLNTTLEEKKVGGEQSIPAPAENEDLNYAECMQLHLELCEERDKASQRCCLLQRKLAEFFHKKARVDPQVIQVSKELQEYEKQITILTYLKQQFITSTETFGKQVEELRFISEEKREKVGNEWQSLMALKQDVAVTVLSRHLGKQAAQAKVETALETEKLLQHELNRLRLKNIKLRANIHRLEGELCEGETHARDPLLLHFDLLHAERLELKKHTEKQNEECLKTQLKIRSSLELLSNIKEKLLWSQMEAQAKREQLAMLEAMVARKRNFLTRTRQARNSLHSDNLRLREHRGLLGNRVLLLDFEDTVNAYEYMEGQLKDLKRRQAELSSVVADGRRS
;
A
#
# COMPACT_ATOMS: atom_id res chain seq x y z
N MET A 1 -32.79 13.89 -72.75
CA MET A 1 -32.92 12.79 -71.78
C MET A 1 -31.77 13.00 -70.81
N GLU A 2 -31.98 13.73 -69.72
CA GLU A 2 -32.75 13.30 -68.53
C GLU A 2 -32.04 12.12 -67.85
N GLY A 3 -31.73 12.16 -66.55
CA GLY A 3 -32.01 13.19 -65.54
C GLY A 3 -31.20 12.96 -64.26
N GLU A 4 -31.49 13.76 -63.24
CA GLU A 4 -30.75 13.80 -61.96
C GLU A 4 -31.08 12.61 -61.03
N THR A 5 -30.20 12.37 -60.05
CA THR A 5 -30.46 12.11 -58.61
C THR A 5 -29.16 11.58 -57.99
N GLU A 6 -28.44 12.33 -57.15
CA GLU A 6 -28.72 12.75 -55.76
C GLU A 6 -28.29 11.72 -54.69
N ASN A 7 -27.80 12.27 -53.57
CA ASN A 7 -27.17 11.55 -52.47
C ASN A 7 -28.21 10.97 -51.52
N GLU A 8 -27.89 9.89 -50.81
CA GLU A 8 -28.11 9.90 -49.35
C GLU A 8 -27.17 8.96 -48.59
N VAL A 9 -26.68 9.42 -47.43
CA VAL A 9 -25.76 8.69 -46.56
C VAL A 9 -26.54 8.05 -45.43
N LYS A 10 -26.36 6.74 -45.25
CA LYS A 10 -27.07 5.92 -44.26
C LYS A 10 -26.29 5.83 -42.94
N TYR A 11 -26.90 6.24 -41.84
CA TYR A 11 -26.41 5.94 -40.48
C TYR A 11 -27.59 5.54 -39.57
N ASP A 12 -27.59 4.27 -39.18
CA ASP A 12 -28.53 3.65 -38.22
C ASP A 12 -27.78 3.24 -36.94
N PHE A 13 -28.07 3.89 -35.81
CA PHE A 13 -28.02 3.38 -34.42
C PHE A 13 -28.48 4.51 -33.49
N GLY A 14 -29.23 4.32 -32.41
CA GLY A 14 -29.79 3.10 -31.83
C GLY A 14 -30.23 3.37 -30.38
N THR A 15 -31.54 3.59 -30.21
CA THR A 15 -32.37 3.36 -29.01
C THR A 15 -31.74 3.41 -27.60
N SER A 16 -32.27 4.30 -26.75
CA SER A 16 -33.02 3.88 -25.54
C SER A 16 -33.85 5.05 -25.00
N ALA A 17 -35.13 4.81 -24.70
CA ALA A 17 -36.03 5.78 -24.09
C ALA A 17 -36.35 5.35 -22.66
N ASP A 18 -36.53 6.32 -21.77
CA ASP A 18 -36.88 6.08 -20.36
C ASP A 18 -38.10 6.94 -19.98
N SER A 19 -39.15 6.31 -19.44
CA SER A 19 -40.37 6.99 -18.99
C SER A 19 -41.27 6.10 -18.11
N SER A 20 -41.36 6.49 -16.83
CA SER A 20 -42.57 6.59 -15.99
C SER A 20 -43.62 5.45 -15.97
N ASN A 21 -43.78 4.82 -14.80
CA ASN A 21 -44.98 4.90 -13.92
C ASN A 21 -44.85 3.84 -12.79
N VAL A 22 -45.04 4.13 -11.49
CA VAL A 22 -46.21 4.64 -10.72
C VAL A 22 -47.17 3.52 -10.29
N GLU A 23 -47.64 3.61 -9.04
CA GLU A 23 -48.62 2.74 -8.33
C GLU A 23 -48.16 1.33 -7.91
N ASN A 24 -48.70 0.69 -6.86
CA ASN A 24 -49.18 1.13 -5.52
C ASN A 24 -49.47 -0.14 -4.67
N THR A 25 -50.00 0.01 -3.44
CA THR A 25 -50.74 -1.02 -2.65
C THR A 25 -49.95 -2.27 -2.14
N SER A 26 -50.16 -2.86 -0.95
CA SER A 26 -50.88 -2.48 0.30
C SER A 26 -50.78 -3.57 1.40
N TYR A 27 -51.31 -3.28 2.60
CA TYR A 27 -51.83 -4.19 3.66
C TYR A 27 -50.98 -4.64 4.88
N THR A 28 -51.27 -4.00 6.03
CA THR A 28 -51.64 -4.55 7.38
C THR A 28 -50.72 -5.53 8.14
N ASN A 29 -50.68 -5.62 9.48
CA ASN A 29 -51.43 -5.03 10.62
C ASN A 29 -50.42 -4.78 11.78
N GLY A 30 -50.60 -3.90 12.79
CA GLY A 30 -51.57 -3.98 13.90
C GLY A 30 -51.19 -5.09 14.91
N ASN A 31 -51.26 -5.00 16.25
CA ASN A 31 -51.63 -3.96 17.24
C ASN A 31 -51.20 -4.51 18.64
N GLY A 32 -51.01 -3.80 19.77
CA GLY A 32 -51.02 -2.38 20.14
C GLY A 32 -51.28 -2.18 21.66
N ASN A 33 -50.82 -1.06 22.25
CA ASN A 33 -51.15 -0.49 23.59
C ASN A 33 -50.86 -1.27 24.90
N GLU A 34 -50.35 -0.54 25.90
CA GLU A 34 -51.13 -0.16 27.10
C GLU A 34 -50.53 1.08 27.81
N LYS A 35 -51.35 1.80 28.58
CA LYS A 35 -51.04 3.03 29.36
C LYS A 35 -51.56 2.85 30.78
N GLU A 36 -50.97 3.51 31.80
CA GLU A 36 -51.71 4.36 32.77
C GLU A 36 -50.82 5.06 33.85
N ASN A 37 -51.09 6.36 34.05
CA ASN A 37 -51.27 7.13 35.30
C ASN A 37 -50.39 6.94 36.58
N VAL A 38 -49.44 7.88 36.83
CA VAL A 38 -49.54 9.11 37.69
C VAL A 38 -50.47 9.05 38.94
N PRO A 39 -50.23 9.70 40.15
CA PRO A 39 -49.25 10.74 40.58
C PRO A 39 -48.54 10.59 41.99
N ALA A 40 -47.69 11.58 42.35
CA ALA A 40 -47.76 12.41 43.60
C ALA A 40 -46.57 12.47 44.63
N THR A 41 -46.00 13.69 44.75
CA THR A 41 -45.73 14.50 45.99
C THR A 41 -44.61 14.27 47.04
N ILE A 42 -43.83 15.36 47.27
CA ILE A 42 -43.45 16.03 48.56
C ILE A 42 -42.08 15.77 49.26
N ALA A 43 -41.51 16.88 49.79
CA ALA A 43 -40.40 17.11 50.74
C ALA A 43 -38.95 16.84 50.26
N ALA A 44 -37.93 17.74 50.32
CA ALA A 44 -37.54 18.87 51.20
C ALA A 44 -36.54 18.52 52.33
N SER A 45 -35.33 19.13 52.32
CA SER A 45 -34.57 19.60 53.51
C SER A 45 -33.29 20.34 53.10
N ASP A 46 -32.95 21.41 53.83
CA ASP A 46 -31.69 22.17 53.77
C ASP A 46 -30.65 21.69 54.81
N HIS A 47 -29.35 21.95 54.54
CA HIS A 47 -28.21 22.33 55.44
C HIS A 47 -26.89 22.12 54.64
N VAL A 48 -25.93 23.04 54.46
CA VAL A 48 -25.12 23.85 55.43
C VAL A 48 -24.24 22.90 56.27
N GLU A 49 -22.90 22.94 56.28
CA GLU A 49 -21.97 24.09 56.43
C GLU A 49 -20.49 23.71 56.09
N GLU A 50 -19.63 24.73 55.82
CA GLU A 50 -18.15 24.85 56.06
C GLU A 50 -17.10 23.73 55.70
N ASN A 51 -15.77 23.95 55.69
CA ASN A 51 -14.83 25.02 55.25
C ASN A 51 -13.35 24.53 55.43
N CYS A 52 -12.36 25.36 55.08
CA CYS A 52 -10.91 25.25 55.32
C CYS A 52 -10.13 24.28 54.39
N VAL A 53 -9.18 24.68 53.53
CA VAL A 53 -8.02 25.63 53.58
C VAL A 53 -6.70 25.00 54.07
N ALA A 54 -5.82 24.71 53.10
CA ALA A 54 -4.36 24.88 53.11
C ALA A 54 -3.93 24.85 51.62
N LYS A 55 -3.47 25.92 50.96
CA LYS A 55 -2.21 26.68 51.11
C LYS A 55 -0.95 25.80 51.19
N GLU A 56 -0.27 25.68 50.04
CA GLU A 56 1.18 25.87 50.00
C GLU A 56 1.59 26.53 48.67
N THR A 57 2.66 27.31 48.71
CA THR A 57 3.12 28.25 47.67
C THR A 57 4.56 27.98 47.30
N LEU A 58 4.98 28.30 46.07
CA LEU A 58 6.31 28.76 45.60
C LEU A 58 6.21 28.88 44.06
N THR A 59 5.95 30.06 43.48
CA THR A 59 6.90 31.13 43.03
C THR A 59 7.74 30.79 41.78
N GLU A 60 7.54 31.61 40.74
CA GLU A 60 8.55 32.19 39.81
C GLU A 60 9.31 31.19 38.90
N GLU A 61 9.74 31.49 37.66
CA GLU A 61 9.72 32.69 36.79
C GLU A 61 9.39 32.19 35.35
N ALA A 62 9.11 32.97 34.30
CA ALA A 62 9.12 34.43 34.06
C ALA A 62 8.01 34.80 33.03
N ALA A 63 8.13 35.96 32.36
CA ALA A 63 7.18 36.45 31.35
C ALA A 63 7.87 36.89 30.04
N THR A 64 7.14 36.84 28.91
CA THR A 64 7.05 37.93 27.91
C THR A 64 5.82 37.72 27.02
N SER A 65 4.72 38.40 27.36
CA SER A 65 3.70 38.87 26.41
C SER A 65 4.06 40.32 26.04
N GLU A 66 3.81 40.82 24.82
CA GLU A 66 2.63 41.60 24.37
C GLU A 66 3.07 42.41 23.11
N PRO A 67 2.23 43.22 22.41
CA PRO A 67 0.76 43.35 22.49
C PRO A 67 0.04 43.33 21.11
N TYR A 68 -1.28 43.48 21.16
CA TYR A 68 -2.13 43.90 20.04
C TYR A 68 -2.38 45.41 20.11
N GLU A 69 -2.58 46.09 18.97
CA GLU A 69 -3.27 47.39 18.93
C GLU A 69 -4.35 47.42 17.83
N GLU A 70 -5.32 48.32 18.02
CA GLU A 70 -6.62 48.38 17.35
C GLU A 70 -6.91 49.83 16.90
N LYS A 71 -7.75 50.01 15.86
CA LYS A 71 -8.31 51.29 15.33
C LYS A 71 -7.33 52.14 14.48
N GLY A 72 -7.76 52.81 13.41
CA GLY A 72 -9.09 52.91 12.77
C GLY A 72 -9.15 54.09 11.76
N LYS A 73 -10.34 54.32 11.17
CA LYS A 73 -10.71 55.38 10.17
C LYS A 73 -10.29 55.06 8.72
N GLU A 74 -11.22 54.84 7.79
CA GLU A 74 -12.11 55.82 7.12
C GLU A 74 -11.38 56.85 6.25
N PHE A 75 -11.58 56.78 4.92
CA PHE A 75 -12.00 57.93 4.11
C PHE A 75 -12.64 57.53 2.77
N LEU A 76 -13.65 58.29 2.34
CA LEU A 76 -14.37 58.18 1.06
C LEU A 76 -13.79 59.12 -0.02
N GLY A 77 -14.06 58.82 -1.29
CA GLY A 77 -13.81 59.70 -2.44
C GLY A 77 -13.40 58.90 -3.68
N VAL A 78 -14.31 58.39 -4.53
CA VAL A 78 -15.18 59.12 -5.47
C VAL A 78 -14.40 60.06 -6.40
N HIS A 79 -14.20 59.65 -7.65
CA HIS A 79 -14.69 60.40 -8.82
C HIS A 79 -14.66 59.55 -10.11
N ASN A 80 -15.84 59.24 -10.64
CA ASN A 80 -16.04 58.98 -12.07
C ASN A 80 -16.32 60.31 -12.75
N ILE A 81 -15.65 60.62 -13.87
CA ILE A 81 -16.13 61.57 -14.89
C ILE A 81 -15.78 60.99 -16.27
N ASN A 82 -16.79 60.91 -17.15
CA ASN A 82 -16.69 60.46 -18.55
C ASN A 82 -16.29 61.64 -19.48
N THR A 83 -16.25 61.37 -20.79
CA THR A 83 -16.23 62.35 -21.92
C THR A 83 -14.86 63.01 -22.18
N THR A 84 -14.43 63.33 -23.42
CA THR A 84 -14.93 63.04 -24.79
C THR A 84 -13.79 63.34 -25.80
N THR A 85 -13.93 62.84 -27.04
CA THR A 85 -13.33 63.37 -28.31
C THR A 85 -12.23 64.43 -28.24
N ASN A 86 -11.07 64.16 -28.86
CA ASN A 86 -10.55 65.10 -29.87
C ASN A 86 -9.69 64.42 -30.94
N GLU A 87 -9.65 65.07 -32.10
CA GLU A 87 -8.85 64.74 -33.29
C GLU A 87 -7.42 65.34 -33.19
N GLY A 88 -6.51 64.88 -34.05
CA GLY A 88 -5.13 65.40 -34.16
C GLY A 88 -4.11 64.28 -34.28
N SER A 89 -3.80 63.79 -35.48
CA SER A 89 -2.83 64.42 -36.40
C SER A 89 -1.47 64.68 -35.75
N HIS A 90 -0.55 63.74 -35.91
CA HIS A 90 0.89 63.99 -36.05
C HIS A 90 1.47 62.93 -36.99
N GLY A 91 1.76 63.34 -38.23
CA GLY A 91 2.49 62.50 -39.18
C GLY A 91 3.98 62.55 -38.88
N ILE A 92 4.67 61.44 -39.08
CA ILE A 92 6.12 61.39 -39.17
C ILE A 92 6.46 60.65 -40.47
N ASP A 93 6.85 61.42 -41.48
CA ASP A 93 7.56 60.89 -42.64
C ASP A 93 8.94 60.39 -42.20
N VAL A 94 9.25 59.12 -42.48
CA VAL A 94 10.64 58.68 -42.67
C VAL A 94 10.71 57.81 -43.93
N ASP A 95 10.93 58.52 -45.02
CA ASP A 95 11.75 58.20 -46.20
C ASP A 95 12.10 56.73 -46.52
N MET A 96 11.76 56.33 -47.74
CA MET A 96 12.19 55.06 -48.34
C MET A 96 13.60 55.19 -48.91
N ASN A 97 14.58 54.51 -48.32
CA ASN A 97 15.88 54.33 -48.99
C ASN A 97 16.04 52.94 -49.60
N VAL A 98 16.13 52.94 -50.92
CA VAL A 98 16.49 51.81 -51.77
C VAL A 98 17.97 51.48 -51.58
N VAL A 99 18.29 50.27 -51.15
CA VAL A 99 19.62 49.68 -51.40
C VAL A 99 19.46 48.31 -52.03
N ASN A 100 20.18 48.15 -53.13
CA ASN A 100 20.17 47.00 -54.01
C ASN A 100 21.38 46.07 -53.72
N GLU A 101 21.24 44.82 -54.15
CA GLU A 101 22.33 43.90 -54.51
C GLU A 101 23.17 43.09 -53.48
N GLN A 102 23.27 41.81 -53.84
CA GLN A 102 24.42 40.89 -53.74
C GLN A 102 24.77 40.14 -52.43
N ALA A 103 24.31 38.88 -52.43
CA ALA A 103 25.15 37.68 -52.39
C ALA A 103 25.83 37.25 -51.07
N LYS A 104 25.40 36.09 -50.55
CA LYS A 104 26.15 34.80 -50.67
C LYS A 104 25.38 33.63 -50.03
N PHE A 105 24.65 32.85 -50.83
CA PHE A 105 24.25 31.50 -50.42
C PHE A 105 25.47 30.58 -50.49
N ARG A 106 25.96 30.11 -49.33
CA ARG A 106 27.09 29.17 -49.26
C ARG A 106 26.62 27.74 -49.59
N LYS A 107 26.44 27.47 -50.88
CA LYS A 107 26.06 26.15 -51.41
C LYS A 107 27.25 25.18 -51.29
N GLY A 108 27.32 24.46 -50.17
CA GLY A 108 28.29 23.39 -49.94
C GLY A 108 27.99 22.15 -50.78
N SER A 109 28.33 22.20 -52.07
CA SER A 109 28.28 21.04 -52.96
C SER A 109 29.47 20.12 -52.68
N VAL A 110 29.25 19.01 -51.96
CA VAL A 110 30.21 17.90 -51.94
C VAL A 110 29.83 16.96 -53.07
N VAL A 111 30.61 17.02 -54.15
CA VAL A 111 30.54 16.03 -55.24
C VAL A 111 31.21 14.76 -54.72
N PHE A 112 30.45 13.68 -54.58
CA PHE A 112 31.02 12.33 -54.56
C PHE A 112 31.08 11.83 -56.00
N GLU A 113 32.29 11.60 -56.47
CA GLU A 113 32.58 11.11 -57.81
C GLU A 113 32.28 9.61 -57.87
N ILE A 114 31.16 9.25 -58.51
CA ILE A 114 30.76 7.85 -58.69
C ILE A 114 31.51 7.30 -59.91
N ASN A 115 32.59 6.57 -59.66
CA ASN A 115 33.18 5.68 -60.64
C ASN A 115 32.76 4.24 -60.34
N SER A 116 31.88 3.71 -61.19
CA SER A 116 31.41 2.34 -61.19
C SER A 116 32.20 1.49 -62.18
N HIS A 117 32.77 0.35 -61.76
CA HIS A 117 32.79 -0.88 -62.57
C HIS A 117 33.18 -2.12 -61.74
N ASP A 118 32.40 -3.18 -61.94
CA ASP A 118 32.64 -4.64 -61.81
C ASP A 118 33.14 -5.34 -60.53
N GLU A 119 32.29 -6.27 -60.07
CA GLU A 119 32.51 -7.73 -60.02
C GLU A 119 33.96 -8.26 -59.84
N ASP A 120 34.22 -9.01 -58.76
CA ASP A 120 34.13 -10.49 -58.78
C ASP A 120 34.25 -11.09 -57.36
N GLY A 121 33.94 -12.38 -57.20
CA GLY A 121 33.86 -13.10 -55.91
C GLY A 121 35.21 -13.55 -55.29
N PRO A 122 35.18 -14.09 -54.05
CA PRO A 122 36.38 -14.35 -53.25
C PRO A 122 36.98 -15.76 -53.42
N PRO A 123 38.30 -15.94 -53.34
CA PRO A 123 38.93 -17.26 -53.19
C PRO A 123 39.27 -17.61 -51.73
N ARG A 124 39.04 -18.88 -51.37
CA ARG A 124 39.40 -19.49 -50.08
C ARG A 124 40.66 -20.36 -50.19
N LEU A 125 41.55 -20.26 -49.19
CA LEU A 125 42.40 -21.37 -48.65
C LEU A 125 43.47 -21.95 -49.63
N PRO A 126 44.59 -22.60 -49.19
CA PRO A 126 44.60 -23.75 -48.26
C PRO A 126 45.76 -23.86 -47.23
N LEU A 127 45.79 -25.04 -46.62
CA LEU A 127 46.40 -25.51 -45.37
C LEU A 127 47.85 -26.03 -45.48
N GLU A 128 48.32 -26.58 -44.33
CA GLU A 128 49.34 -27.66 -44.16
C GLU A 128 50.84 -27.29 -44.23
N ALA A 129 51.75 -27.95 -43.48
CA ALA A 129 51.68 -29.14 -42.61
C ALA A 129 52.55 -28.92 -41.34
N LEU A 130 52.18 -29.35 -40.12
CA LEU A 130 52.30 -30.70 -39.52
C LEU A 130 53.75 -31.26 -39.46
N GLU A 131 54.32 -31.43 -38.25
CA GLU A 131 54.67 -32.75 -37.64
C GLU A 131 55.57 -32.70 -36.36
N ARG A 132 55.17 -33.53 -35.37
CA ARG A 132 55.96 -34.40 -34.47
C ARG A 132 57.17 -33.85 -33.66
N LEU A 133 57.15 -34.07 -32.33
CA LEU A 133 58.07 -34.97 -31.60
C LEU A 133 57.77 -35.02 -30.06
N ASN A 134 57.42 -36.22 -29.60
CA ASN A 134 57.96 -36.98 -28.44
C ASN A 134 58.16 -36.36 -27.04
N THR A 135 57.37 -36.85 -26.06
CA THR A 135 57.73 -37.72 -24.88
C THR A 135 59.04 -37.45 -24.09
N THR A 136 59.20 -37.67 -22.76
CA THR A 136 58.84 -38.84 -21.90
C THR A 136 59.19 -38.61 -20.40
N LEU A 137 58.96 -39.61 -19.53
CA LEU A 137 59.29 -39.79 -18.08
C LEU A 137 58.37 -39.04 -17.09
N GLU A 138 57.63 -39.68 -16.17
CA GLU A 138 57.86 -40.81 -15.23
C GLU A 138 58.67 -40.48 -13.97
N GLU A 139 58.02 -40.63 -12.80
CA GLU A 139 58.66 -41.18 -11.61
C GLU A 139 58.00 -42.51 -11.24
N LYS A 140 58.76 -43.61 -11.36
CA LYS A 140 58.45 -44.93 -10.82
C LYS A 140 59.26 -45.17 -9.55
N LYS A 141 58.59 -45.69 -8.51
CA LYS A 141 59.11 -46.68 -7.56
C LYS A 141 57.90 -47.58 -7.20
N VAL A 142 57.83 -48.89 -7.48
CA VAL A 142 58.80 -50.00 -7.42
C VAL A 142 59.41 -50.13 -6.01
N GLY A 143 59.18 -51.21 -5.27
CA GLY A 143 58.34 -52.39 -5.53
C GLY A 143 58.64 -53.52 -4.53
N GLY A 144 58.13 -54.72 -4.81
CA GLY A 144 58.82 -56.00 -4.49
C GLY A 144 59.01 -56.44 -3.03
N GLU A 145 58.11 -57.30 -2.59
CA GLU A 145 58.38 -58.59 -1.88
C GLU A 145 59.26 -58.67 -0.59
N GLN A 146 58.57 -59.12 0.47
CA GLN A 146 58.99 -60.07 1.52
C GLN A 146 60.50 -60.37 1.77
N SER A 147 61.00 -60.00 2.95
CA SER A 147 61.34 -60.99 4.01
C SER A 147 61.73 -60.37 5.36
N ILE A 148 61.38 -61.10 6.42
CA ILE A 148 61.85 -61.01 7.82
C ILE A 148 63.17 -61.84 7.91
N PRO A 149 64.16 -61.63 8.82
CA PRO A 149 64.11 -61.00 10.16
C PRO A 149 65.16 -59.90 10.45
N ALA A 150 65.08 -59.36 11.68
CA ALA A 150 65.99 -58.38 12.26
C ALA A 150 67.40 -58.91 12.60
N PRO A 151 68.41 -58.02 12.66
CA PRO A 151 69.58 -58.17 13.50
C PRO A 151 69.42 -57.38 14.82
N ALA A 152 69.94 -57.92 15.91
CA ALA A 152 70.17 -57.19 17.16
C ALA A 152 71.60 -56.62 17.19
N GLU A 153 71.74 -55.47 17.88
CA GLU A 153 72.97 -54.98 18.54
C GLU A 153 74.16 -54.52 17.67
N ASN A 154 74.94 -53.59 18.24
CA ASN A 154 76.05 -52.76 17.72
C ASN A 154 75.63 -51.36 17.20
N GLU A 155 75.20 -50.44 18.07
CA GLU A 155 76.02 -49.61 19.00
C GLU A 155 76.69 -48.39 18.33
N ASP A 156 75.91 -47.30 18.31
CA ASP A 156 76.24 -45.94 18.76
C ASP A 156 77.36 -45.11 18.12
N LEU A 157 78.41 -45.70 17.55
CA LEU A 157 79.44 -44.95 16.80
C LEU A 157 78.91 -44.41 15.45
N ASN A 158 77.96 -45.12 14.83
CA ASN A 158 77.29 -44.68 13.61
C ASN A 158 76.21 -43.61 13.88
N TYR A 159 75.73 -43.46 15.12
CA TYR A 159 74.63 -42.54 15.43
C TYR A 159 75.05 -41.07 15.37
N ALA A 160 76.25 -40.74 15.86
CA ALA A 160 76.76 -39.36 15.86
C ALA A 160 77.04 -38.84 14.43
N GLU A 161 77.71 -39.65 13.60
CA GLU A 161 77.96 -39.31 12.20
C GLU A 161 76.64 -39.26 11.40
N CYS A 162 75.70 -40.17 11.65
CA CYS A 162 74.37 -40.14 11.05
C CYS A 162 73.56 -38.88 11.47
N MET A 163 73.64 -38.43 12.72
CA MET A 163 73.04 -37.16 13.15
C MET A 163 73.69 -35.95 12.46
N GLN A 164 75.01 -35.95 12.30
CA GLN A 164 75.73 -34.84 11.66
C GLN A 164 75.41 -34.77 10.16
N LEU A 165 75.37 -35.93 9.48
CA LEU A 165 74.89 -36.06 8.10
C LEU A 165 73.42 -35.62 7.98
N HIS A 166 72.56 -36.00 8.93
CA HIS A 166 71.15 -35.59 8.92
C HIS A 166 70.98 -34.07 9.10
N LEU A 167 71.81 -33.43 9.93
CA LEU A 167 71.85 -31.97 10.06
C LEU A 167 72.27 -31.29 8.76
N GLU A 168 73.36 -31.74 8.13
CA GLU A 168 73.83 -31.20 6.85
C GLU A 168 72.81 -31.41 5.72
N LEU A 169 72.16 -32.58 5.67
CA LEU A 169 71.04 -32.85 4.74
C LEU A 169 69.81 -31.97 5.02
N CYS A 170 69.54 -31.61 6.28
CA CYS A 170 68.48 -30.65 6.61
C CYS A 170 68.83 -29.24 6.14
N GLU A 171 70.08 -28.80 6.31
CA GLU A 171 70.51 -27.50 5.78
C GLU A 171 70.44 -27.44 4.25
N GLU A 172 70.89 -28.48 3.54
CA GLU A 172 70.81 -28.52 2.08
C GLU A 172 69.36 -28.63 1.59
N ARG A 173 68.49 -29.37 2.29
CA ARG A 173 67.02 -29.34 2.05
C ARG A 173 66.47 -27.93 2.20
N ASP A 174 66.88 -27.20 3.23
CA ASP A 174 66.34 -25.87 3.50
C ASP A 174 66.87 -24.82 2.50
N LYS A 175 68.15 -24.92 2.11
CA LYS A 175 68.74 -24.14 0.99
C LYS A 175 68.03 -24.46 -0.34
N ALA A 176 67.72 -25.72 -0.62
CA ALA A 176 66.96 -26.14 -1.80
C ALA A 176 65.51 -25.63 -1.76
N SER A 177 64.84 -25.71 -0.61
CA SER A 177 63.49 -25.19 -0.38
C SER A 177 63.43 -23.68 -0.59
N GLN A 178 64.39 -22.92 -0.05
CA GLN A 178 64.51 -21.48 -0.29
C GLN A 178 64.72 -21.15 -1.79
N ARG A 179 65.56 -21.91 -2.50
CA ARG A 179 65.74 -21.77 -3.96
C ARG A 179 64.46 -22.08 -4.72
N CYS A 180 63.72 -23.13 -4.36
CA CYS A 180 62.41 -23.45 -4.93
C CYS A 180 61.39 -22.33 -4.67
N CYS A 181 61.32 -21.79 -3.45
CA CYS A 181 60.44 -20.65 -3.13
C CYS A 181 60.82 -19.38 -3.91
N LEU A 182 62.11 -19.11 -4.09
CA LEU A 182 62.61 -17.99 -4.90
C LEU A 182 62.28 -18.16 -6.38
N LEU A 183 62.44 -19.38 -6.92
CA LEU A 183 62.10 -19.71 -8.30
C LEU A 183 60.59 -19.67 -8.52
N GLN A 184 59.77 -20.24 -7.63
CA GLN A 184 58.32 -20.14 -7.66
C GLN A 184 57.85 -18.68 -7.57
N ARG A 185 58.46 -17.84 -6.73
CA ARG A 185 58.17 -16.40 -6.68
C ARG A 185 58.53 -15.71 -7.99
N LYS A 186 59.71 -15.99 -8.57
CA LYS A 186 60.10 -15.46 -9.90
C LYS A 186 59.19 -15.98 -11.02
N LEU A 187 58.71 -17.23 -10.93
CA LEU A 187 57.77 -17.81 -11.89
C LEU A 187 56.39 -17.14 -11.76
N ALA A 188 55.89 -16.95 -10.54
CA ALA A 188 54.65 -16.23 -10.26
C ALA A 188 54.75 -14.76 -10.69
N GLU A 189 55.87 -14.09 -10.44
CA GLU A 189 56.13 -12.75 -10.97
C GLU A 189 56.19 -12.74 -12.50
N PHE A 190 56.83 -13.72 -13.13
CA PHE A 190 56.90 -13.82 -14.59
C PHE A 190 55.52 -14.10 -15.19
N PHE A 191 54.72 -14.97 -14.57
CA PHE A 191 53.35 -15.22 -14.96
C PHE A 191 52.44 -14.03 -14.66
N HIS A 192 52.63 -13.24 -13.60
CA HIS A 192 51.93 -11.97 -13.41
C HIS A 192 52.37 -10.91 -14.42
N LYS A 193 53.66 -10.85 -14.79
CA LYS A 193 54.20 -9.96 -15.82
C LYS A 193 53.80 -10.38 -17.24
N LYS A 194 53.48 -11.67 -17.47
CA LYS A 194 53.02 -12.23 -18.75
C LYS A 194 51.49 -12.33 -18.86
N ALA A 195 50.77 -12.43 -17.73
CA ALA A 195 49.32 -12.30 -17.62
C ALA A 195 48.88 -10.83 -17.55
N ARG A 196 49.80 -9.90 -17.27
CA ARG A 196 49.87 -8.63 -18.01
C ARG A 196 50.24 -8.91 -19.48
N VAL A 197 49.36 -9.64 -20.17
CA VAL A 197 49.13 -9.39 -21.60
C VAL A 197 48.85 -7.90 -21.67
N ASP A 198 49.56 -7.19 -22.56
CA ASP A 198 49.58 -5.74 -22.55
C ASP A 198 48.19 -5.16 -22.30
N PRO A 199 47.97 -4.36 -21.24
CA PRO A 199 46.71 -3.67 -21.02
C PRO A 199 46.30 -2.92 -22.30
N GLN A 200 47.30 -2.41 -23.02
CA GLN A 200 47.20 -1.79 -24.32
C GLN A 200 46.58 -2.68 -25.42
N VAL A 201 46.84 -4.00 -25.48
CA VAL A 201 46.25 -4.89 -26.51
C VAL A 201 44.79 -5.22 -26.21
N ILE A 202 44.46 -5.47 -24.94
CA ILE A 202 43.06 -5.70 -24.51
C ILE A 202 42.24 -4.41 -24.60
N GLN A 203 42.86 -3.27 -24.30
CA GLN A 203 42.25 -1.95 -24.39
C GLN A 203 42.08 -1.53 -25.86
N VAL A 204 43.09 -1.67 -26.72
CA VAL A 204 42.97 -1.44 -28.17
C VAL A 204 41.93 -2.37 -28.80
N SER A 205 41.82 -3.63 -28.37
CA SER A 205 40.75 -4.52 -28.85
C SER A 205 39.34 -4.02 -28.47
N LYS A 206 39.17 -3.46 -27.26
CA LYS A 206 37.90 -2.87 -26.81
C LYS A 206 37.62 -1.52 -27.48
N GLU A 207 38.64 -0.70 -27.69
CA GLU A 207 38.56 0.59 -28.38
C GLU A 207 38.26 0.39 -29.87
N LEU A 208 38.84 -0.63 -30.51
CA LEU A 208 38.53 -1.05 -31.87
C LEU A 208 37.10 -1.57 -31.98
N GLN A 209 36.65 -2.40 -31.03
CA GLN A 209 35.26 -2.90 -30.99
C GLN A 209 34.26 -1.76 -30.74
N GLU A 210 34.60 -0.77 -29.90
CA GLU A 210 33.75 0.41 -29.71
C GLU A 210 33.74 1.30 -30.96
N TYR A 211 34.89 1.53 -31.59
CA TYR A 211 34.99 2.22 -32.87
C TYR A 211 34.19 1.53 -33.99
N GLU A 212 34.20 0.20 -34.03
CA GLU A 212 33.38 -0.61 -34.95
C GLU A 212 31.87 -0.42 -34.68
N LYS A 213 31.44 -0.39 -33.40
CA LYS A 213 30.05 -0.03 -33.05
C LYS A 213 29.72 1.39 -33.49
N GLN A 214 30.60 2.37 -33.26
CA GLN A 214 30.37 3.76 -33.67
C GLN A 214 30.29 3.90 -35.19
N ILE A 215 31.15 3.19 -35.96
CA ILE A 215 31.03 3.08 -37.42
C ILE A 215 29.70 2.42 -37.83
N THR A 216 29.28 1.36 -37.15
CA THR A 216 28.02 0.66 -37.44
C THR A 216 26.82 1.57 -37.21
N ILE A 217 26.80 2.31 -36.10
CA ILE A 217 25.78 3.32 -35.77
C ILE A 217 25.79 4.45 -36.81
N LEU A 218 26.97 5.01 -37.15
CA LEU A 218 27.08 6.05 -38.17
C LEU A 218 26.62 5.57 -39.56
N THR A 219 26.90 4.32 -39.91
CA THR A 219 26.48 3.72 -41.19
C THR A 219 24.97 3.49 -41.20
N TYR A 220 24.39 3.01 -40.11
CA TYR A 220 22.95 2.90 -39.93
C TYR A 220 22.24 4.28 -40.02
N LEU A 221 22.76 5.30 -39.33
CA LEU A 221 22.21 6.67 -39.38
C LEU A 221 22.33 7.28 -40.79
N LYS A 222 23.43 7.04 -41.51
CA LYS A 222 23.57 7.43 -42.92
C LYS A 222 22.53 6.74 -43.79
N GLN A 223 22.33 5.43 -43.63
CA GLN A 223 21.32 4.68 -44.39
C GLN A 223 19.90 5.16 -44.07
N GLN A 224 19.61 5.46 -42.81
CA GLN A 224 18.35 6.08 -42.38
C GLN A 224 18.16 7.47 -43.00
N PHE A 225 19.20 8.30 -43.07
CA PHE A 225 19.15 9.62 -43.70
C PHE A 225 18.93 9.53 -45.22
N ILE A 226 19.61 8.61 -45.91
CA ILE A 226 19.45 8.37 -47.34
C ILE A 226 18.02 7.92 -47.63
N THR A 227 17.56 6.85 -46.97
CA THR A 227 16.18 6.33 -47.16
C THR A 227 15.12 7.36 -46.81
N SER A 228 15.31 8.16 -45.74
CA SER A 228 14.39 9.26 -45.41
C SER A 228 14.40 10.37 -46.47
N THR A 229 15.56 10.71 -47.03
CA THR A 229 15.68 11.72 -48.09
C THR A 229 15.01 11.23 -49.38
N GLU A 230 15.15 9.94 -49.72
CA GLU A 230 14.47 9.31 -50.84
C GLU A 230 12.94 9.26 -50.68
N THR A 231 12.44 8.95 -49.47
CA THR A 231 10.98 8.93 -49.23
C THR A 231 10.38 10.34 -49.30
N PHE A 232 11.05 11.35 -48.72
CA PHE A 232 10.64 12.74 -48.88
C PHE A 232 10.74 13.21 -50.34
N GLY A 233 11.77 12.78 -51.08
CA GLY A 233 11.90 13.04 -52.51
C GLY A 233 10.70 12.51 -53.32
N LYS A 234 10.35 11.23 -53.11
CA LYS A 234 9.19 10.59 -53.73
C LYS A 234 7.87 11.31 -53.39
N GLN A 235 7.66 11.70 -52.13
CA GLN A 235 6.48 12.47 -51.71
C GLN A 235 6.42 13.86 -52.36
N VAL A 236 7.56 14.55 -52.50
CA VAL A 236 7.64 15.85 -53.18
C VAL A 236 7.34 15.72 -54.67
N GLU A 237 7.76 14.63 -55.32
CA GLU A 237 7.46 14.34 -56.73
C GLU A 237 5.99 13.97 -56.94
N GLU A 238 5.40 13.14 -56.06
CA GLU A 238 3.98 12.80 -56.07
C GLU A 238 3.09 14.04 -55.90
N LEU A 239 3.37 14.86 -54.87
CA LEU A 239 2.64 16.11 -54.65
C LEU A 239 2.83 17.10 -55.81
N ARG A 240 4.01 17.14 -56.43
CA ARG A 240 4.25 17.94 -57.64
C ARG A 240 3.38 17.46 -58.80
N PHE A 241 3.36 16.15 -59.08
CA PHE A 241 2.53 15.55 -60.13
C PHE A 241 1.04 15.86 -59.92
N ILE A 242 0.52 15.66 -58.70
CA ILE A 242 -0.86 15.99 -58.32
C ILE A 242 -1.13 17.50 -58.49
N SER A 243 -0.17 18.37 -58.19
CA SER A 243 -0.33 19.82 -58.37
C SER A 243 -0.34 20.24 -59.84
N GLU A 244 0.43 19.56 -60.69
CA GLU A 244 0.50 19.79 -62.12
C GLU A 244 -0.81 19.35 -62.79
N GLU A 245 -1.26 18.12 -62.51
CA GLU A 245 -2.51 17.55 -63.03
C GLU A 245 -3.73 18.42 -62.65
N LYS A 246 -3.79 18.90 -61.39
CA LYS A 246 -4.85 19.84 -60.96
C LYS A 246 -4.75 21.19 -61.66
N ARG A 247 -3.54 21.69 -61.91
CA ARG A 247 -3.33 22.96 -62.65
C ARG A 247 -3.75 22.84 -64.11
N GLU A 248 -3.46 21.70 -64.75
CA GLU A 248 -3.88 21.40 -66.12
C GLU A 248 -5.41 21.29 -66.22
N LYS A 249 -6.07 20.52 -65.34
CA LYS A 249 -7.54 20.41 -65.29
C LYS A 249 -8.21 21.77 -65.13
N VAL A 250 -7.79 22.57 -64.14
CA VAL A 250 -8.30 23.93 -63.94
C VAL A 250 -8.01 24.85 -65.13
N GLY A 251 -6.85 24.69 -65.79
CA GLY A 251 -6.50 25.42 -67.00
C GLY A 251 -7.45 25.11 -68.16
N ASN A 252 -7.75 23.83 -68.39
CA ASN A 252 -8.64 23.36 -69.46
C ASN A 252 -10.09 23.76 -69.21
N GLU A 253 -10.59 23.63 -67.97
CA GLU A 253 -11.91 24.11 -67.56
C GLU A 253 -12.03 25.64 -67.71
N TRP A 254 -11.01 26.39 -67.28
CA TRP A 254 -10.98 27.85 -67.42
C TRP A 254 -10.98 28.30 -68.88
N GLN A 255 -10.19 27.66 -69.75
CA GLN A 255 -10.21 27.94 -71.19
C GLN A 255 -11.59 27.67 -71.80
N SER A 256 -12.23 26.55 -71.43
CA SER A 256 -13.57 26.18 -71.87
C SER A 256 -14.61 27.22 -71.42
N LEU A 257 -14.54 27.66 -70.16
CA LEU A 257 -15.42 28.70 -69.61
C LEU A 257 -15.22 30.06 -70.31
N MET A 258 -13.97 30.44 -70.60
CA MET A 258 -13.68 31.69 -71.31
C MET A 258 -14.16 31.66 -72.77
N ALA A 259 -14.02 30.52 -73.46
CA ALA A 259 -14.57 30.34 -74.80
C ALA A 259 -16.11 30.46 -74.82
N LEU A 260 -16.79 29.80 -73.88
CA LEU A 260 -18.25 29.90 -73.72
C LEU A 260 -18.68 31.34 -73.39
N LYS A 261 -17.96 32.02 -72.47
CA LYS A 261 -18.21 33.42 -72.13
C LYS A 261 -18.09 34.34 -73.35
N GLN A 262 -17.06 34.14 -74.16
CA GLN A 262 -16.83 34.91 -75.39
C GLN A 262 -17.94 34.65 -76.42
N ASP A 263 -18.28 33.39 -76.69
CA ASP A 263 -19.31 33.02 -77.66
C ASP A 263 -20.71 33.54 -77.28
N VAL A 264 -21.12 33.39 -76.01
CA VAL A 264 -22.40 33.92 -75.51
C VAL A 264 -22.43 35.44 -75.61
N ALA A 265 -21.37 36.14 -75.18
CA ALA A 265 -21.31 37.59 -75.23
C ALA A 265 -21.33 38.12 -76.68
N VAL A 266 -20.59 37.50 -77.59
CA VAL A 266 -20.61 37.84 -79.03
C VAL A 266 -21.98 37.55 -79.62
N THR A 267 -22.60 36.41 -79.34
CA THR A 267 -23.92 36.04 -79.86
C THR A 267 -25.02 37.01 -79.42
N VAL A 268 -25.00 37.45 -78.16
CA VAL A 268 -25.96 38.43 -77.63
C VAL A 268 -25.73 39.82 -78.25
N LEU A 269 -24.48 40.32 -78.24
CA LEU A 269 -24.17 41.66 -78.75
C LEU A 269 -24.27 41.77 -80.28
N SER A 270 -24.04 40.69 -81.02
CA SER A 270 -24.15 40.66 -82.49
C SER A 270 -25.56 41.03 -82.98
N ARG A 271 -26.60 40.76 -82.18
CA ARG A 271 -27.99 41.12 -82.49
C ARG A 271 -28.24 42.63 -82.53
N HIS A 272 -27.37 43.42 -81.88
CA HIS A 272 -27.56 44.87 -81.70
C HIS A 272 -26.45 45.72 -82.33
N LEU A 273 -25.21 45.22 -82.39
CA LEU A 273 -24.05 45.96 -82.93
C LEU A 273 -23.49 45.35 -84.24
N GLY A 274 -23.95 44.17 -84.64
CA GLY A 274 -23.34 43.39 -85.73
C GLY A 274 -22.09 42.64 -85.28
N LYS A 275 -21.76 41.54 -85.98
CA LYS A 275 -20.78 40.53 -85.53
C LYS A 275 -19.39 41.10 -85.23
N GLN A 276 -18.84 41.91 -86.13
CA GLN A 276 -17.47 42.42 -86.01
C GLN A 276 -17.32 43.44 -84.86
N ALA A 277 -18.28 44.35 -84.70
CA ALA A 277 -18.25 45.34 -83.62
C ALA A 277 -18.56 44.71 -82.25
N ALA A 278 -19.43 43.70 -82.21
CA ALA A 278 -19.66 42.87 -81.02
C ALA A 278 -18.38 42.14 -80.60
N GLN A 279 -17.68 41.49 -81.54
CA GLN A 279 -16.45 40.77 -81.28
C GLN A 279 -15.34 41.67 -80.71
N ALA A 280 -15.04 42.82 -81.35
CA ALA A 280 -14.04 43.76 -80.86
C ALA A 280 -14.35 44.31 -79.45
N LYS A 281 -15.64 44.54 -79.14
CA LYS A 281 -16.07 45.00 -77.82
C LYS A 281 -15.94 43.92 -76.73
N VAL A 282 -16.16 42.65 -77.08
CA VAL A 282 -15.96 41.52 -76.15
C VAL A 282 -14.49 41.25 -75.92
N GLU A 283 -13.66 41.31 -76.96
CA GLU A 283 -12.20 41.10 -76.88
C GLU A 283 -11.54 42.16 -75.99
N THR A 284 -11.82 43.45 -76.22
CA THR A 284 -11.31 44.55 -75.37
C THR A 284 -11.77 44.43 -73.91
N ALA A 285 -13.04 44.07 -73.66
CA ALA A 285 -13.52 43.82 -72.29
C ALA A 285 -12.77 42.65 -71.63
N LEU A 286 -12.60 41.53 -72.34
CA LEU A 286 -11.89 40.35 -71.84
C LEU A 286 -10.40 40.61 -71.59
N GLU A 287 -9.75 41.47 -72.38
CA GLU A 287 -8.38 41.94 -72.12
C GLU A 287 -8.28 42.76 -70.84
N THR A 288 -9.20 43.70 -70.61
CA THR A 288 -9.22 44.48 -69.35
C THR A 288 -9.48 43.58 -68.13
N GLU A 289 -10.36 42.59 -68.25
CA GLU A 289 -10.62 41.60 -67.21
C GLU A 289 -9.39 40.73 -66.91
N LYS A 290 -8.67 40.26 -67.94
CA LYS A 290 -7.41 39.52 -67.77
C LYS A 290 -6.37 40.33 -66.99
N LEU A 291 -6.20 41.62 -67.30
CA LEU A 291 -5.28 42.50 -66.58
C LEU A 291 -5.66 42.66 -65.11
N LEU A 292 -6.95 42.90 -64.82
CA LEU A 292 -7.45 42.98 -63.43
C LEU A 292 -7.28 41.66 -62.68
N GLN A 293 -7.51 40.52 -63.34
CA GLN A 293 -7.34 39.20 -62.75
C GLN A 293 -5.86 38.87 -62.45
N HIS A 294 -4.93 39.29 -63.32
CA HIS A 294 -3.49 39.19 -63.05
C HIS A 294 -3.09 40.02 -61.83
N GLU A 295 -3.60 41.25 -61.71
CA GLU A 295 -3.32 42.11 -60.54
C GLU A 295 -3.93 41.54 -59.25
N LEU A 296 -5.17 41.05 -59.30
CA LEU A 296 -5.81 40.37 -58.16
C LEU A 296 -5.01 39.15 -57.71
N ASN A 297 -4.54 38.33 -58.65
CA ASN A 297 -3.70 37.17 -58.35
C ASN A 297 -2.34 37.58 -57.75
N ARG A 298 -1.73 38.68 -58.25
CA ARG A 298 -0.50 39.26 -57.68
C ARG A 298 -0.71 39.71 -56.24
N LEU A 299 -1.81 40.39 -55.93
CA LEU A 299 -2.16 40.83 -54.57
C LEU A 299 -2.48 39.66 -53.64
N ARG A 300 -3.23 38.65 -54.11
CA ARG A 300 -3.49 37.41 -53.36
C ARG A 300 -2.20 36.68 -53.01
N LEU A 301 -1.26 36.54 -53.95
CA LEU A 301 0.04 35.93 -53.69
C LEU A 301 0.87 36.72 -52.66
N LYS A 302 0.85 38.06 -52.71
CA LYS A 302 1.47 38.91 -51.67
C LYS A 302 0.82 38.68 -50.31
N ASN A 303 -0.51 38.65 -50.22
CA ASN A 303 -1.23 38.41 -48.97
C ASN A 303 -0.94 37.02 -48.37
N ILE A 304 -0.84 35.97 -49.20
CA ILE A 304 -0.42 34.63 -48.75
C ILE A 304 1.00 34.68 -48.17
N LYS A 305 1.96 35.31 -48.86
CA LYS A 305 3.34 35.47 -48.36
C LYS A 305 3.41 36.26 -47.05
N LEU A 306 2.64 37.35 -46.92
CA LEU A 306 2.58 38.15 -45.70
C LEU A 306 2.00 37.36 -44.52
N ARG A 307 0.91 36.60 -44.73
CA ARG A 307 0.35 35.73 -43.67
C ARG A 307 1.33 34.63 -43.24
N ALA A 308 2.03 34.01 -44.19
CA ALA A 308 3.06 33.02 -43.86
C ALA A 308 4.23 33.64 -43.06
N ASN A 309 4.63 34.87 -43.38
CA ASN A 309 5.63 35.61 -42.62
C ASN A 309 5.15 36.00 -41.22
N ILE A 310 3.87 36.40 -41.07
CA ILE A 310 3.26 36.69 -39.78
C ILE A 310 3.27 35.44 -38.90
N HIS A 311 2.74 34.31 -39.36
CA HIS A 311 2.74 33.07 -38.58
C HIS A 311 4.15 32.60 -38.19
N ARG A 312 5.16 32.80 -39.06
CA ARG A 312 6.56 32.50 -38.72
C ARG A 312 7.08 33.40 -37.59
N LEU A 313 6.82 34.71 -37.67
CA LEU A 313 7.25 35.68 -36.65
C LEU A 313 6.51 35.49 -35.32
N GLU A 314 5.23 35.12 -35.35
CA GLU A 314 4.44 34.75 -34.17
C GLU A 314 4.97 33.48 -33.51
N GLY A 315 5.37 32.48 -34.31
CA GLY A 315 6.06 31.28 -33.82
C GLY A 315 7.40 31.61 -33.16
N GLU A 316 8.26 32.37 -33.83
CA GLU A 316 9.55 32.83 -33.30
C GLU A 316 9.39 33.68 -32.02
N LEU A 317 8.32 34.47 -31.91
CA LEU A 317 8.00 35.25 -30.71
C LEU A 317 7.54 34.35 -29.55
N CYS A 318 6.70 33.34 -29.83
CA CYS A 318 6.21 32.40 -28.82
C CYS A 318 7.34 31.47 -28.30
N GLU A 319 8.20 30.99 -29.19
CA GLU A 319 9.44 30.31 -28.83
C GLU A 319 10.35 31.24 -28.02
N GLY A 320 10.48 32.49 -28.42
CA GLY A 320 11.19 33.53 -27.68
C GLY A 320 10.64 33.75 -26.26
N GLU A 321 9.33 33.89 -26.09
CA GLU A 321 8.67 34.14 -24.80
C GLU A 321 8.78 32.93 -23.86
N THR A 322 8.66 31.71 -24.40
CA THR A 322 8.86 30.48 -23.61
C THR A 322 10.31 30.29 -23.15
N HIS A 323 11.30 30.67 -23.96
CA HIS A 323 12.72 30.65 -23.58
C HIS A 323 13.14 31.86 -22.73
N ALA A 324 12.45 33.00 -22.86
CA ALA A 324 12.67 34.21 -22.07
C ALA A 324 11.91 34.24 -20.75
N ARG A 325 11.12 33.21 -20.44
CA ARG A 325 10.49 33.02 -19.13
C ARG A 325 11.59 32.91 -18.08
N ASP A 326 11.71 33.95 -17.25
CA ASP A 326 12.82 34.11 -16.30
C ASP A 326 13.05 32.81 -15.49
N PRO A 327 14.27 32.23 -15.51
CA PRO A 327 14.60 31.06 -14.69
C PRO A 327 14.29 31.25 -13.20
N LEU A 328 14.36 32.48 -12.68
CA LEU A 328 13.96 32.81 -11.31
C LEU A 328 12.45 32.69 -11.11
N LEU A 329 11.64 33.11 -12.09
CA LEU A 329 10.18 32.95 -12.07
C LEU A 329 9.78 31.48 -12.16
N LEU A 330 10.45 30.70 -13.02
CA LEU A 330 10.23 29.25 -13.09
C LEU A 330 10.59 28.56 -11.75
N HIS A 331 11.70 28.96 -11.12
CA HIS A 331 12.09 28.43 -9.81
C HIS A 331 11.10 28.85 -8.70
N PHE A 332 10.59 30.08 -8.75
CA PHE A 332 9.56 30.56 -7.83
C PHE A 332 8.24 29.78 -7.99
N ASP A 333 7.77 29.57 -9.23
CA ASP A 333 6.59 28.76 -9.54
C ASP A 333 6.75 27.33 -9.01
N LEU A 334 7.94 26.74 -9.16
CA LEU A 334 8.27 25.40 -8.65
C LEU A 334 8.25 25.34 -7.11
N LEU A 335 8.93 26.27 -6.43
CA LEU A 335 8.92 26.37 -4.96
C LEU A 335 7.52 26.64 -4.40
N HIS A 336 6.69 27.39 -5.12
CA HIS A 336 5.30 27.63 -4.75
C HIS A 336 4.46 26.35 -4.89
N ALA A 337 4.64 25.59 -5.96
CA ALA A 337 4.00 24.28 -6.14
C ALA A 337 4.42 23.27 -5.05
N GLU A 338 5.72 23.16 -4.77
CA GLU A 338 6.27 22.30 -3.71
C GLU A 338 5.71 22.70 -2.33
N ARG A 339 5.71 23.99 -1.99
CA ARG A 339 5.11 24.50 -0.74
C ARG A 339 3.62 24.14 -0.64
N LEU A 340 2.87 24.23 -1.73
CA LEU A 340 1.45 23.89 -1.76
C LEU A 340 1.23 22.38 -1.58
N GLU A 341 2.10 21.54 -2.13
CA GLU A 341 2.06 20.08 -1.95
C GLU A 341 2.44 19.66 -0.52
N LEU A 342 3.51 20.23 0.05
CA LEU A 342 3.87 20.03 1.45
C LEU A 342 2.73 20.44 2.39
N LYS A 343 2.10 21.59 2.16
CA LYS A 343 0.93 22.04 2.93
C LYS A 343 -0.21 21.02 2.87
N LYS A 344 -0.58 20.53 1.67
CA LYS A 344 -1.59 19.48 1.49
C LYS A 344 -1.21 18.17 2.21
N HIS A 345 0.08 17.83 2.29
CA HIS A 345 0.52 16.64 3.01
C HIS A 345 0.37 16.82 4.53
N THR A 346 0.78 17.97 5.09
CA THR A 346 0.57 18.31 6.50
C THR A 346 -0.92 18.36 6.87
N GLU A 347 -1.78 18.90 6.01
CA GLU A 347 -3.23 18.91 6.21
C GLU A 347 -3.80 17.47 6.31
N LYS A 348 -3.42 16.57 5.39
CA LYS A 348 -3.80 15.14 5.44
C LYS A 348 -3.31 14.46 6.73
N GLN A 349 -2.05 14.66 7.11
CA GLN A 349 -1.49 14.11 8.35
C GLN A 349 -2.23 14.63 9.59
N ASN A 350 -2.59 15.91 9.62
CA ASN A 350 -3.37 16.51 10.71
C ASN A 350 -4.78 15.92 10.79
N GLU A 351 -5.46 15.71 9.66
CA GLU A 351 -6.75 15.01 9.64
C GLU A 351 -6.66 13.57 10.17
N GLU A 352 -5.61 12.82 9.79
CA GLU A 352 -5.37 11.47 10.27
C GLU A 352 -5.03 11.45 11.78
N CYS A 353 -4.26 12.43 12.26
CA CYS A 353 -4.01 12.64 13.68
C CYS A 353 -5.32 12.89 14.44
N LEU A 354 -6.18 13.79 13.96
CA LEU A 354 -7.50 14.04 14.57
C LEU A 354 -8.40 12.79 14.54
N LYS A 355 -8.45 12.06 13.42
CA LYS A 355 -9.21 10.80 13.30
C LYS A 355 -8.72 9.74 14.29
N THR A 356 -7.41 9.65 14.56
CA THR A 356 -6.84 8.71 15.55
C THR A 356 -7.08 9.17 16.99
N GLN A 357 -6.95 10.47 17.29
CA GLN A 357 -7.30 11.04 18.60
C GLN A 357 -8.78 10.80 18.95
N LEU A 358 -9.71 10.98 17.99
CA LEU A 358 -11.13 10.68 18.19
C LEU A 358 -11.39 9.19 18.48
N LYS A 359 -10.70 8.28 17.77
CA LYS A 359 -10.76 6.83 18.05
C LYS A 359 -10.25 6.53 19.46
N ILE A 360 -9.11 7.09 19.87
CA ILE A 360 -8.55 6.93 21.22
C ILE A 360 -9.56 7.42 22.28
N ARG A 361 -10.13 8.61 22.11
CA ARG A 361 -11.15 9.16 23.02
C ARG A 361 -12.35 8.23 23.17
N SER A 362 -12.90 7.75 22.06
CA SER A 362 -14.04 6.82 22.06
C SER A 362 -13.70 5.47 22.71
N SER A 363 -12.48 4.96 22.49
CA SER A 363 -12.00 3.74 23.16
C SER A 363 -11.81 3.93 24.68
N LEU A 364 -11.35 5.10 25.12
CA LEU A 364 -11.22 5.43 26.55
C LEU A 364 -12.59 5.56 27.23
N GLU A 365 -13.57 6.16 26.55
CA GLU A 365 -14.96 6.23 27.03
C GLU A 365 -15.57 4.83 27.16
N LEU A 366 -15.41 3.97 26.16
CA LEU A 366 -15.85 2.58 26.22
C LEU A 366 -15.15 1.80 27.35
N LEU A 367 -13.84 2.00 27.55
CA LEU A 367 -13.09 1.38 28.63
C LEU A 367 -13.58 1.85 30.01
N SER A 368 -13.93 3.13 30.15
CA SER A 368 -14.55 3.67 31.37
C SER A 368 -15.90 2.99 31.65
N ASN A 369 -16.75 2.89 30.63
CA ASN A 369 -18.07 2.23 30.75
C ASN A 369 -17.94 0.74 31.10
N ILE A 370 -16.93 0.04 30.57
CA ILE A 370 -16.62 -1.36 30.92
C ILE A 370 -16.12 -1.45 32.37
N LYS A 371 -15.21 -0.57 32.79
CA LYS A 371 -14.69 -0.51 34.17
C LYS A 371 -15.83 -0.27 35.17
N GLU A 372 -16.74 0.64 34.88
CA GLU A 372 -17.89 0.91 35.74
C GLU A 372 -18.81 -0.33 35.86
N LYS A 373 -19.19 -0.94 34.73
CA LYS A 373 -19.99 -2.18 34.73
C LYS A 373 -19.32 -3.34 35.48
N LEU A 374 -17.99 -3.45 35.39
CA LEU A 374 -17.22 -4.44 36.13
C LEU A 374 -17.28 -4.18 37.64
N LEU A 375 -17.15 -2.92 38.08
CA LEU A 375 -17.27 -2.53 39.49
C LEU A 375 -18.69 -2.79 40.03
N TRP A 376 -19.73 -2.47 39.26
CA TRP A 376 -21.12 -2.80 39.62
C TRP A 376 -21.33 -4.32 39.78
N SER A 377 -20.84 -5.12 38.83
CA SER A 377 -20.92 -6.59 38.87
C SER A 377 -20.13 -7.19 40.04
N GLN A 378 -18.94 -6.67 40.33
CA GLN A 378 -18.16 -7.03 41.52
C GLN A 378 -18.92 -6.69 42.81
N MET A 379 -19.55 -5.51 42.84
CA MET A 379 -20.53 -5.04 43.83
C MET A 379 -21.58 -6.11 44.15
N GLU A 380 -22.36 -6.45 43.13
CA GLU A 380 -23.48 -7.39 43.24
C GLU A 380 -23.00 -8.81 43.61
N ALA A 381 -21.89 -9.27 43.04
CA ALA A 381 -21.29 -10.55 43.38
C ALA A 381 -20.85 -10.63 44.86
N GLN A 382 -20.32 -9.53 45.41
CA GLN A 382 -19.93 -9.46 46.81
C GLN A 382 -21.14 -9.50 47.74
N ALA A 383 -22.18 -8.70 47.47
CA ALA A 383 -23.43 -8.74 48.22
C ALA A 383 -24.09 -10.13 48.19
N LYS A 384 -24.06 -10.83 47.05
CA LYS A 384 -24.56 -12.21 46.94
C LYS A 384 -23.73 -13.22 47.74
N ARG A 385 -22.40 -13.06 47.82
CA ARG A 385 -21.55 -13.90 48.69
C ARG A 385 -21.87 -13.69 50.17
N GLU A 386 -22.12 -12.47 50.58
CA GLU A 386 -22.50 -12.14 51.97
C GLU A 386 -23.87 -12.71 52.33
N GLN A 387 -24.86 -12.61 51.43
CA GLN A 387 -26.16 -13.28 51.57
C GLN A 387 -26.02 -14.81 51.69
N LEU A 388 -25.18 -15.41 50.84
CA LEU A 388 -24.89 -16.85 50.88
C LEU A 388 -24.24 -17.25 52.21
N ALA A 389 -23.23 -16.51 52.68
CA ALA A 389 -22.58 -16.78 53.96
C ALA A 389 -23.56 -16.66 55.16
N MET A 390 -24.48 -15.69 55.14
CA MET A 390 -25.54 -15.58 56.15
C MET A 390 -26.49 -16.79 56.11
N LEU A 391 -26.88 -17.25 54.92
CA LEU A 391 -27.73 -18.44 54.76
C LEU A 391 -27.00 -19.71 55.21
N GLU A 392 -25.73 -19.89 54.86
CA GLU A 392 -24.91 -21.02 55.32
C GLU A 392 -24.78 -21.04 56.85
N ALA A 393 -24.52 -19.89 57.47
CA ALA A 393 -24.50 -19.75 58.92
C ALA A 393 -25.87 -20.08 59.56
N MET A 394 -26.98 -19.68 58.93
CA MET A 394 -28.33 -20.03 59.39
C MET A 394 -28.59 -21.54 59.27
N VAL A 395 -28.22 -22.15 58.15
CA VAL A 395 -28.34 -23.61 57.92
C VAL A 395 -27.48 -24.38 58.91
N ALA A 396 -26.24 -23.95 59.18
CA ALA A 396 -25.37 -24.55 60.19
C ALA A 396 -26.00 -24.47 61.59
N ARG A 397 -26.56 -23.32 61.99
CA ARG A 397 -27.30 -23.17 63.26
C ARG A 397 -28.50 -24.13 63.33
N LYS A 398 -29.29 -24.25 62.26
CA LYS A 398 -30.45 -25.17 62.20
C LYS A 398 -30.03 -26.64 62.23
N ARG A 399 -28.95 -27.03 61.54
CA ARG A 399 -28.34 -28.38 61.63
C ARG A 399 -27.89 -28.69 63.05
N ASN A 400 -27.17 -27.78 63.71
CA ASN A 400 -26.72 -27.95 65.09
C ASN A 400 -27.90 -28.09 66.08
N PHE A 401 -28.96 -27.30 65.92
CA PHE A 401 -30.19 -27.42 66.71
C PHE A 401 -30.88 -28.77 66.51
N LEU A 402 -31.01 -29.24 65.26
CA LEU A 402 -31.59 -30.53 64.93
C LEU A 402 -30.78 -31.69 65.53
N THR A 403 -29.44 -31.63 65.47
CA THR A 403 -28.55 -32.63 66.07
C THR A 403 -28.70 -32.68 67.60
N ARG A 404 -28.72 -31.52 68.27
CA ARG A 404 -28.98 -31.43 69.73
C ARG A 404 -30.34 -32.02 70.11
N THR A 405 -31.39 -31.70 69.35
CA THR A 405 -32.74 -32.23 69.58
C THR A 405 -32.81 -33.73 69.35
N ARG A 406 -32.14 -34.26 68.32
CA ARG A 406 -32.00 -35.70 68.07
C ARG A 406 -31.26 -36.40 69.21
N GLN A 407 -30.19 -35.79 69.73
CA GLN A 407 -29.43 -36.33 70.86
C GLN A 407 -30.28 -36.37 72.13
N ALA A 408 -30.99 -35.29 72.47
CA ALA A 408 -31.89 -35.24 73.62
C ALA A 408 -33.04 -36.26 73.52
N ARG A 409 -33.62 -36.43 72.32
CA ARG A 409 -34.62 -37.47 72.07
C ARG A 409 -34.02 -38.87 72.25
N ASN A 410 -32.78 -39.09 71.83
CA ASN A 410 -32.10 -40.37 72.00
C ASN A 410 -31.77 -40.66 73.47
N SER A 411 -31.29 -39.67 74.24
CA SER A 411 -31.02 -39.86 75.67
C SER A 411 -32.31 -40.15 76.44
N LEU A 412 -33.39 -39.40 76.18
CA LEU A 412 -34.71 -39.69 76.77
C LEU A 412 -35.24 -41.08 76.39
N HIS A 413 -34.94 -41.57 75.18
CA HIS A 413 -35.31 -42.92 74.78
C HIS A 413 -34.50 -43.98 75.55
N SER A 414 -33.18 -43.81 75.69
CA SER A 414 -32.32 -44.68 76.50
C SER A 414 -32.69 -44.65 77.99
N ASP A 415 -33.00 -43.48 78.54
CA ASP A 415 -33.44 -43.33 79.92
C ASP A 415 -34.83 -43.98 80.12
N ASN A 416 -35.75 -43.87 79.16
CA ASN A 416 -37.04 -44.56 79.21
C ASN A 416 -36.87 -46.08 79.16
N LEU A 417 -35.95 -46.59 78.34
CA LEU A 417 -35.63 -48.02 78.28
C LEU A 417 -35.03 -48.50 79.62
N ARG A 418 -34.02 -47.81 80.14
CA ARG A 418 -33.40 -48.12 81.45
C ARG A 418 -34.42 -48.04 82.60
N LEU A 419 -35.35 -47.09 82.57
CA LEU A 419 -36.45 -47.01 83.55
C LEU A 419 -37.47 -48.15 83.39
N ARG A 420 -37.71 -48.66 82.18
CA ARG A 420 -38.54 -49.87 81.97
C ARG A 420 -37.85 -51.11 82.53
N GLU A 421 -36.54 -51.23 82.33
CA GLU A 421 -35.72 -52.32 82.89
C GLU A 421 -35.71 -52.28 84.43
N HIS A 422 -35.41 -51.12 85.03
CA HIS A 422 -35.38 -50.95 86.49
C HIS A 422 -36.75 -51.09 87.18
N ARG A 423 -37.87 -50.99 86.45
CA ARG A 423 -39.21 -51.21 87.03
C ARG A 423 -39.44 -52.66 87.44
N GLY A 424 -38.67 -53.63 86.95
CA GLY A 424 -38.72 -55.02 87.40
C GLY A 424 -40.14 -55.57 87.50
N LEU A 425 -40.48 -56.18 88.65
CA LEU A 425 -41.82 -56.72 88.92
C LEU A 425 -42.91 -55.64 88.93
N LEU A 426 -42.61 -54.43 89.44
CA LEU A 426 -43.55 -53.28 89.44
C LEU A 426 -43.94 -52.83 88.02
N GLY A 427 -43.11 -53.15 87.02
CA GLY A 427 -43.41 -52.91 85.61
C GLY A 427 -44.37 -53.94 84.99
N ASN A 428 -44.50 -55.13 85.58
CA ASN A 428 -45.37 -56.19 85.11
C ASN A 428 -46.43 -56.55 86.16
N ARG A 429 -47.56 -55.85 86.06
CA ARG A 429 -48.70 -55.99 86.99
C ARG A 429 -49.21 -57.43 87.15
N VAL A 430 -49.03 -58.31 86.17
CA VAL A 430 -49.46 -59.72 86.28
C VAL A 430 -48.57 -60.46 87.27
N LEU A 431 -47.25 -60.48 87.04
CA LEU A 431 -46.32 -61.16 87.94
C LEU A 431 -46.27 -60.54 89.35
N LEU A 432 -46.59 -59.25 89.50
CA LEU A 432 -46.69 -58.62 90.82
C LEU A 432 -47.88 -59.17 91.61
N LEU A 433 -49.05 -59.32 90.97
CA LEU A 433 -50.23 -59.93 91.60
C LEU A 433 -49.96 -61.40 91.95
N ASP A 434 -49.35 -62.17 91.04
CA ASP A 434 -48.96 -63.56 91.33
C ASP A 434 -48.02 -63.65 92.54
N PHE A 435 -47.09 -62.69 92.70
CA PHE A 435 -46.21 -62.64 93.87
C PHE A 435 -46.96 -62.30 95.16
N GLU A 436 -47.85 -61.29 95.13
CA GLU A 436 -48.72 -60.95 96.27
C GLU A 436 -49.56 -62.18 96.71
N ASP A 437 -50.16 -62.90 95.75
CA ASP A 437 -50.93 -64.12 96.03
C ASP A 437 -50.08 -65.25 96.63
N THR A 438 -48.84 -65.45 96.16
CA THR A 438 -47.92 -66.45 96.76
C THR A 438 -47.44 -66.08 98.16
N VAL A 439 -47.22 -64.79 98.46
CA VAL A 439 -46.87 -64.32 99.81
C VAL A 439 -48.05 -64.50 100.76
N ASN A 440 -49.26 -64.10 100.34
CA ASN A 440 -50.50 -64.32 101.09
C ASN A 440 -50.71 -65.81 101.43
N ALA A 441 -50.46 -66.70 100.46
CA ALA A 441 -50.51 -68.15 100.68
C ALA A 441 -49.42 -68.65 101.64
N TYR A 442 -48.21 -68.09 101.61
CA TYR A 442 -47.14 -68.44 102.53
C TYR A 442 -47.45 -68.01 103.98
N GLU A 443 -47.89 -66.76 104.19
CA GLU A 443 -48.23 -66.24 105.52
C GLU A 443 -49.36 -67.06 106.17
N TYR A 444 -50.36 -67.45 105.39
CA TYR A 444 -51.43 -68.36 105.81
C TYR A 444 -50.89 -69.72 106.31
N MET A 445 -49.93 -70.31 105.57
CA MET A 445 -49.30 -71.57 105.96
C MET A 445 -48.39 -71.42 107.18
N GLU A 446 -47.65 -70.31 107.32
CA GLU A 446 -46.80 -70.04 108.47
C GLU A 446 -47.62 -69.82 109.75
N GLY A 447 -48.79 -69.16 109.63
CA GLY A 447 -49.77 -69.03 110.70
C GLY A 447 -50.23 -70.39 111.24
N GLN A 448 -50.63 -71.31 110.36
CA GLN A 448 -50.97 -72.68 110.76
C GLN A 448 -49.79 -73.40 111.44
N LEU A 449 -48.57 -73.18 110.97
CA LEU A 449 -47.35 -73.78 111.55
C LEU A 449 -47.06 -73.23 112.96
N LYS A 450 -47.28 -71.93 113.19
CA LYS A 450 -47.20 -71.29 114.52
C LYS A 450 -48.26 -71.83 115.47
N ASP A 451 -49.48 -72.06 114.98
CA ASP A 451 -50.57 -72.65 115.78
C ASP A 451 -50.30 -74.11 116.14
N LEU A 452 -49.75 -74.91 115.21
CA LEU A 452 -49.30 -76.27 115.48
C LEU A 452 -48.16 -76.30 116.52
N LYS A 453 -47.18 -75.39 116.41
CA LYS A 453 -46.11 -75.25 117.43
C LYS A 453 -46.64 -74.82 118.80
N ARG A 454 -47.66 -73.94 118.83
CA ARG A 454 -48.34 -73.55 120.08
C ARG A 454 -48.96 -74.75 120.77
N ARG A 455 -49.73 -75.55 120.02
CA ARG A 455 -50.33 -76.82 120.49
C ARG A 455 -49.26 -77.83 120.94
N GLN A 456 -48.12 -77.91 120.25
CA GLN A 456 -47.01 -78.78 120.64
C GLN A 456 -46.34 -78.32 121.95
N ALA A 457 -46.19 -77.01 122.16
CA ALA A 457 -45.66 -76.45 123.40
C ALA A 457 -46.63 -76.61 124.58
N GLU A 458 -47.93 -76.38 124.35
CA GLU A 458 -49.02 -76.67 125.30
C GLU A 458 -48.98 -78.15 125.73
N LEU A 459 -48.95 -79.08 124.78
CA LEU A 459 -48.83 -80.52 125.05
C LEU A 459 -47.53 -80.87 125.80
N SER A 460 -46.41 -80.21 125.51
CA SER A 460 -45.15 -80.43 126.23
C SER A 460 -45.19 -79.93 127.68
N SER A 461 -45.92 -78.83 127.94
CA SER A 461 -46.12 -78.32 129.31
C SER A 461 -47.00 -79.26 130.16
N VAL A 462 -48.06 -79.81 129.57
CA VAL A 462 -48.93 -80.81 130.22
C VAL A 462 -48.18 -82.09 130.59
N VAL A 463 -47.19 -82.49 129.79
CA VAL A 463 -46.30 -83.64 130.08
C VAL A 463 -45.28 -83.35 131.19
N ALA A 464 -44.98 -82.07 131.47
CA ALA A 464 -44.07 -81.68 132.55
C ALA A 464 -44.77 -81.67 133.92
N ASP A 465 -46.02 -81.20 134.00
CA ASP A 465 -46.79 -81.19 135.26
C ASP A 465 -47.36 -82.56 135.64
N GLY A 466 -47.55 -83.47 134.67
CA GLY A 466 -48.01 -84.85 134.91
C GLY A 466 -47.02 -85.79 135.61
N ARG A 467 -45.88 -85.29 136.12
CA ARG A 467 -44.83 -86.11 136.77
C ARG A 467 -44.61 -85.81 138.26
N ARG A 468 -45.60 -85.19 138.91
CA ARG A 468 -45.72 -85.08 140.38
C ARG A 468 -47.16 -85.34 140.85
N SER A 469 -47.58 -86.59 140.81
CA SER A 469 -48.44 -87.21 141.84
C SER A 469 -48.35 -88.73 141.80
#